data_AF-A0A1I1QY35-F1
#
_entry.id   AF-A0A1I1QY35-F1
#
_cell.length_a   1.000
_cell.length_b   1.000
_cell.length_c   1.000
_cell.angle_alpha   90.00
_cell.angle_beta   90.00
_cell.angle_gamma   90.00
#
_symmetry.space_group_name_H-M   'P 1'
#
loop_
_entity.id
_entity.type
_entity.pdbx_description
1 polymer ?
#
loop_
_entity_poly.entity_id
_entity_poly.type
_entity_poly.pdbx_seq_one_letter_code
_entity_poly.pdbx_strand_id
1 'polypeptide(L)' 'MSLALGKYKPAIANLDTAYYLFHQPLRQYSIGRIYDAHLKNETAATRYYRKYLQLYKSDASEEEKEIFKYLKSRVKNN' A
#
# COMPACT_ATOMS: atom_id res chain seq x y z
N MET A 1 -22.94 9.56 -1.77
CA MET A 1 -21.77 8.71 -1.49
C MET A 1 -20.51 9.40 -2.05
N SER A 2 -20.12 10.56 -1.49
CA SER A 2 -19.19 11.48 -2.18
C SER A 2 -18.12 12.13 -1.30
N LEU A 3 -18.20 12.00 0.03
CA LEU A 3 -17.21 12.62 0.95
C LEU A 3 -15.90 11.83 1.08
N ALA A 4 -15.93 10.52 0.87
CA ALA A 4 -14.77 9.66 1.07
C ALA A 4 -13.66 9.97 0.05
N LEU A 5 -14.01 10.01 -1.24
CA LEU A 5 -13.07 10.26 -2.35
C LEU A 5 -12.32 11.60 -2.24
N GLY A 6 -12.98 12.64 -1.69
CA GLY A 6 -12.37 13.96 -1.52
C GLY A 6 -11.22 13.99 -0.51
N LYS A 7 -11.25 13.12 0.51
CA LYS A 7 -10.21 13.03 1.55
C LYS A 7 -9.07 12.08 1.18
N TYR A 8 -9.32 11.07 0.36
CA TYR A 8 -8.27 10.13 -0.06
C TYR A 8 -7.34 10.70 -1.13
N LYS A 9 -7.82 11.61 -1.99
CA LYS A 9 -6.96 12.32 -2.96
C LYS A 9 -5.79 13.06 -2.30
N PRO A 10 -5.98 13.93 -1.29
CA PRO A 10 -4.87 14.57 -0.59
C PRO A 10 -4.05 13.57 0.25
N ALA A 11 -4.65 12.50 0.79
CA ALA A 11 -3.88 11.47 1.49
C ALA A 11 -2.91 10.73 0.55
N ILE A 12 -3.35 10.40 -0.67
CA ILE A 12 -2.49 9.82 -1.72
C ILE A 12 -1.41 10.84 -2.14
N ALA A 13 -1.76 12.12 -2.30
CA ALA A 13 -0.79 13.16 -2.64
C ALA A 13 0.27 13.38 -1.52
N ASN A 14 -0.12 13.35 -0.25
CA ASN A 14 0.80 13.44 0.88
C ASN A 14 1.69 12.20 1.01
N LEU A 15 1.17 11.02 0.65
CA LEU A 15 1.98 9.80 0.52
C LEU A 15 3.00 9.92 -0.63
N ASP A 16 2.65 10.61 -1.71
CA ASP A 16 3.59 10.91 -2.80
C ASP A 16 4.70 11.87 -2.34
N THR A 17 4.39 12.86 -1.50
CA THR A 17 5.38 13.74 -0.88
C THR A 17 6.31 12.97 0.06
N ALA A 18 5.76 12.12 0.92
CA ALA A 18 6.55 11.28 1.82
C ALA A 18 7.45 10.31 1.04
N TYR A 19 7.02 9.81 -0.11
CA TYR A 19 7.85 8.95 -0.96
C TYR A 19 9.07 9.67 -1.54
N TYR A 20 8.90 10.93 -1.98
CA TYR A 20 10.02 11.73 -2.47
C TYR A 20 11.06 12.01 -1.36
N LEU A 21 10.61 12.11 -0.11
CA LEU A 21 11.46 12.42 1.04
C LEU A 21 12.13 11.18 1.64
N PHE A 22 11.45 10.04 1.70
CA PHE A 22 11.91 8.87 2.46
C PHE A 22 12.24 7.66 1.59
N HIS A 23 11.87 7.63 0.30
CA HIS A 23 12.09 6.50 -0.62
C HIS A 23 11.63 5.14 -0.04
N GLN A 24 10.62 5.15 0.83
CA GLN A 24 10.22 3.95 1.57
C GLN A 24 9.23 3.09 0.78
N PRO A 25 9.45 1.76 0.70
CA PRO A 25 8.54 0.79 0.08
C PRO A 25 7.11 0.85 0.64
N LEU A 26 6.97 1.30 1.89
CA LEU A 26 5.70 1.43 2.63
C LEU A 26 4.61 2.21 1.88
N ARG A 27 4.95 3.09 0.93
CA ARG A 27 3.95 3.79 0.10
C ARG A 27 3.00 2.83 -0.61
N GLN A 28 3.53 1.78 -1.25
CA GLN A 28 2.69 0.85 -2.02
C GLN A 28 1.74 0.08 -1.09
N TYR A 29 2.21 -0.29 0.10
CA TYR A 29 1.37 -0.91 1.13
C TYR A 29 0.28 0.05 1.61
N SER A 30 0.63 1.29 1.96
CA SER A 30 -0.32 2.30 2.44
C SER A 30 -1.40 2.64 1.41
N ILE A 31 -1.04 2.80 0.13
CA ILE A 31 -2.03 3.02 -0.93
C ILE A 31 -2.94 1.80 -1.09
N GLY A 32 -2.38 0.58 -1.05
CA GLY A 32 -3.17 -0.64 -1.08
C GLY A 32 -4.20 -0.70 0.05
N ARG A 33 -3.79 -0.35 1.29
CA ARG A 33 -4.68 -0.30 2.47
C ARG A 33 -5.81 0.72 2.31
N ILE A 34 -5.57 1.86 1.67
CA ILE A 34 -6.61 2.84 1.38
C ILE A 34 -7.64 2.26 0.41
N TYR A 35 -7.19 1.66 -0.70
CA TYR A 35 -8.11 1.04 -1.65
C TYR A 35 -8.95 -0.08 -1.02
N ASP A 36 -8.32 -0.88 -0.18
CA ASP A 36 -8.91 -2.03 0.51
C ASP A 36 -9.90 -1.62 1.59
N ALA A 37 -9.44 -0.90 2.63
CA ALA A 37 -10.22 -0.62 3.83
C ALA A 37 -11.25 0.51 3.63
N HIS A 38 -10.97 1.44 2.72
CA HIS A 38 -11.75 2.66 2.62
C HIS A 38 -12.54 2.81 1.33
N LEU A 39 -11.95 2.41 0.19
CA LEU A 39 -12.61 2.49 -1.10
C LEU A 39 -13.30 1.18 -1.49
N LYS A 40 -13.12 0.12 -0.68
CA LYS A 40 -13.66 -1.23 -0.94
C LYS A 40 -13.36 -1.72 -2.36
N ASN A 41 -12.21 -1.33 -2.89
CA ASN A 41 -11.76 -1.68 -4.24
C ASN A 41 -10.58 -2.64 -4.13
N GLU A 42 -10.91 -3.91 -4.00
CA GLU A 42 -9.95 -4.99 -3.80
C GLU A 42 -9.01 -5.16 -4.98
N THR A 43 -9.50 -5.06 -6.22
CA THR A 43 -8.67 -5.18 -7.42
C THR A 43 -7.57 -4.12 -7.46
N ALA A 44 -7.90 -2.87 -7.13
CA ALA A 44 -6.91 -1.81 -7.03
C ALA A 44 -5.93 -2.08 -5.88
N ALA A 45 -6.43 -2.46 -4.70
CA ALA A 45 -5.59 -2.79 -3.55
C ALA A 45 -4.56 -3.89 -3.86
N THR A 46 -5.00 -5.01 -4.45
CA THR A 46 -4.13 -6.13 -4.84
C THR A 46 -3.04 -5.70 -5.82
N ARG A 47 -3.34 -4.78 -6.76
CA ARG A 47 -2.34 -4.23 -7.68
C ARG A 47 -1.21 -3.51 -6.93
N TYR A 48 -1.54 -2.71 -5.92
CA TYR A 48 -0.56 -1.99 -5.11
C TYR A 48 0.21 -2.95 -4.17
N TYR A 49 -0.46 -3.93 -3.57
CA TYR A 49 0.20 -4.96 -2.76
C TYR A 49 1.20 -5.79 -3.58
N ARG A 50 0.85 -6.18 -4.81
CA ARG A 50 1.79 -6.89 -5.70
C ARG A 50 3.03 -6.04 -6.02
N LYS A 51 2.86 -4.73 -6.25
CA LYS A 51 3.99 -3.80 -6.42
C LYS A 51 4.87 -3.71 -5.18
N TYR A 52 4.28 -3.67 -3.98
CA TYR A 52 5.04 -3.72 -2.74
C TYR A 52 5.91 -4.98 -2.67
N LEU A 53 5.34 -6.15 -2.94
CA LEU A 53 6.06 -7.43 -2.93
C LEU A 53 7.20 -7.48 -3.96
N GLN A 54 7.07 -6.80 -5.10
CA GLN A 54 8.12 -6.71 -6.12
C GLN A 54 9.26 -5.75 -5.74
N LEU A 55 8.96 -4.72 -4.97
CA LEU A 55 9.94 -3.72 -4.52
C LEU A 55 10.61 -4.10 -3.19
N TYR A 56 10.11 -5.14 -2.53
CA TYR A 56 10.67 -5.64 -1.28
C TYR A 56 12.13 -6.06 -1.45
N LYS A 57 12.99 -5.64 -0.52
CA LYS A 57 14.42 -5.97 -0.49
C LYS A 57 14.76 -6.85 0.71
N SER A 58 15.81 -7.65 0.56
CA SER A 58 16.26 -8.61 1.57
C SER A 58 16.77 -7.95 2.86
N ASP A 59 17.21 -6.69 2.78
CA ASP A 59 17.70 -5.83 3.85
C ASP A 59 16.63 -4.92 4.46
N ALA A 60 15.35 -5.20 4.21
CA ALA A 60 14.24 -4.43 4.74
C ALA A 60 14.14 -4.52 6.27
N SER A 61 13.50 -3.51 6.87
CA SER A 61 13.24 -3.44 8.31
C SER A 61 12.35 -4.60 8.80
N GLU A 62 12.36 -4.88 10.10
CA GLU A 62 11.49 -5.92 10.69
C GLU A 62 9.99 -5.65 10.42
N GLU A 63 9.57 -4.38 10.46
CA GLU A 63 8.20 -4.00 10.10
C GLU A 63 7.86 -4.38 8.65
N GLU A 64 8.76 -4.11 7.71
CA GLU A 64 8.57 -4.47 6.30
C GLU A 64 8.55 -5.99 6.08
N LYS A 65 9.32 -6.75 6.86
CA LYS A 65 9.28 -8.23 6.84
C LYS A 65 7.91 -8.75 7.25
N GLU A 66 7.32 -8.19 8.30
CA GLU A 66 5.98 -8.56 8.76
C GLU A 66 4.91 -8.22 7.72
N ILE A 67 4.98 -7.01 7.16
CA ILE A 67 4.07 -6.58 6.08
C ILE A 67 4.20 -7.49 4.85
N PHE A 68 5.43 -7.80 4.43
CA PHE A 68 5.68 -8.71 3.32
C PHE A 68 5.08 -10.10 3.57
N LYS A 69 5.28 -10.67 4.76
CA LYS A 69 4.71 -11.98 5.13
C LYS A 69 3.18 -11.96 5.09
N TYR A 70 2.56 -10.93 5.65
CA TYR A 70 1.11 -10.74 5.61
C TYR A 70 0.58 -10.66 4.17
N LEU A 71 1.18 -9.78 3.34
CA LEU A 71 0.76 -9.59 1.96
C LEU A 71 0.96 -10.83 1.09
N LYS A 72 2.05 -11.57 1.31
CA LYS A 72 2.33 -12.81 0.57
C LYS A 72 1.25 -13.87 0.83
N SER A 73 0.81 -14.03 2.08
CA SER A 73 -0.31 -14.92 2.41
C SER A 73 -1.63 -14.43 1.81
N ARG A 74 -1.87 -13.12 1.86
CA ARG A 74 -3.12 -12.53 1.38
C ARG A 74 -3.28 -12.61 -0.14
N VAL A 75 -2.23 -12.26 -0.89
CA VAL A 75 -2.27 -12.25 -2.37
C VAL A 75 -2.27 -13.67 -2.95
N LYS A 76 -1.78 -14.68 -2.22
CA LYS A 76 -1.83 -16.09 -2.64
C LYS A 76 -3.24 -16.70 -2.56
N ASN A 77 -4.11 -16.14 -1.73
CA ASN A 77 -5.46 -16.66 -1.48
C ASN A 77 -6.58 -15.95 -2.28
N ASN A 78 -6.22 -15.01 -3.17
CA ASN A 78 -7.11 -14.31 -4.09
C ASN A 78 -6.74 -14.63 -5.54
#